data_AF-A0A017SYF4-F1
#
_entry.id   AF-A0A017SYF4-F1
#
_cell.length_a   1.000
_cell.length_b   1.000
_cell.length_c   1.000
_cell.angle_alpha   90.00
_cell.angle_beta   90.00
_cell.angle_gamma   90.00
#
_symmetry.space_group_name_H-M   'P 1'
#
loop_
_entity.id
_entity.type
_entity.pdbx_description
1 polymer ?
#
loop_
_entity_poly.entity_id
_entity_poly.type
_entity_poly.pdbx_seq_one_letter_code
_entity_poly.pdbx_strand_id
1 'polypeptide(L)'
;MSNPAKPKKQTQKQQREGALAALRNQQQQQAPDPLAQLNPRALALRIGIGAVVVWGIALAIPGWWPKIVAAVLTVAVAGIVLWALRFAKRTRAVAQIVRGADSAEARKEAISKLESDFKKDDVAAVFAKAQLQIQEDPRAALATLETLKLDKLMAPMADEARAQRAMIHLMLGETDEARALVDPIDLSRHKEAKSRATLASIIGEAWGRTGQAKKAVELLETFDPNDPAYVDLKPQLLRARAFAYAWANNSTKMKQTLKALAAMNIQFLTGFITKKKNPMGVNPRGVHPALEKEALDALMRSGAVPRKMQQRRL
;
A
#
# COMPACT_ATOMS: atom_id res chain seq x y z
N MET A 1 -46.24 25.93 21.22
CA MET A 1 -44.89 25.55 21.67
C MET A 1 -44.49 24.25 20.99
N SER A 2 -43.79 24.35 19.87
CA SER A 2 -43.33 23.21 19.05
C SER A 2 -42.06 22.62 19.65
N ASN A 3 -42.09 21.32 19.92
CA ASN A 3 -40.99 20.54 20.49
C ASN A 3 -39.92 20.31 19.39
N PRO A 4 -38.63 20.66 19.58
CA PRO A 4 -37.62 20.38 18.57
C PRO A 4 -37.24 18.89 18.60
N ALA A 5 -37.43 18.22 17.47
CA ALA A 5 -37.07 16.82 17.27
C ALA A 5 -35.55 16.63 17.41
N LYS A 6 -35.13 15.69 18.26
CA LYS A 6 -33.72 15.28 18.44
C LYS A 6 -33.21 14.62 17.15
N PRO A 7 -31.98 14.94 16.68
CA PRO A 7 -31.42 14.31 15.49
C PRO A 7 -31.12 12.82 15.73
N LYS A 8 -31.56 11.97 14.79
CA LYS A 8 -31.34 10.52 14.79
C LYS A 8 -29.83 10.21 14.76
N LYS A 9 -29.35 9.46 15.76
CA LYS A 9 -28.02 8.85 15.78
C LYS A 9 -27.82 7.97 14.53
N GLN A 10 -26.96 8.39 13.61
CA GLN A 10 -26.41 7.49 12.59
C GLN A 10 -25.72 6.31 13.28
N THR A 11 -25.99 5.10 12.81
CA THR A 11 -25.49 3.87 13.40
C THR A 11 -23.98 3.79 13.17
N GLN A 12 -23.18 3.45 14.19
CA GLN A 12 -21.69 3.35 14.10
C GLN A 12 -21.19 2.52 12.89
N LYS A 13 -21.99 1.56 12.41
CA LYS A 13 -21.73 0.79 11.19
C LYS A 13 -21.69 1.67 9.92
N GLN A 14 -22.62 2.62 9.79
CA GLN A 14 -22.68 3.56 8.66
C GLN A 14 -21.52 4.55 8.69
N GLN A 15 -21.10 4.99 9.88
CA GLN A 15 -19.92 5.86 10.03
C GLN A 15 -18.62 5.13 9.66
N ARG A 16 -18.54 3.83 9.97
CA ARG A 16 -17.42 2.96 9.59
C ARG A 16 -17.38 2.69 8.09
N GLU A 17 -18.52 2.40 7.49
CA GLU A 17 -18.65 2.23 6.04
C GLU A 17 -18.31 3.54 5.31
N GLY A 18 -18.76 4.69 5.82
CA GLY A 18 -18.42 6.01 5.29
C GLY A 18 -16.93 6.36 5.40
N ALA A 19 -16.30 6.08 6.55
CA ALA A 19 -14.86 6.32 6.74
C ALA A 19 -13.98 5.39 5.88
N LEU A 20 -14.36 4.11 5.76
CA LEU A 20 -13.70 3.16 4.88
C LEU A 20 -13.92 3.51 3.40
N ALA A 21 -15.11 4.00 3.03
CA ALA A 21 -15.41 4.49 1.69
C ALA A 21 -14.65 5.77 1.34
N ALA A 22 -14.47 6.69 2.30
CA ALA A 22 -13.67 7.90 2.11
C ALA A 22 -12.18 7.59 1.89
N LEU A 23 -11.61 6.68 2.70
CA LEU A 23 -10.26 6.16 2.50
C LEU A 23 -10.12 5.41 1.16
N ARG A 24 -11.15 4.66 0.76
CA ARG A 24 -11.21 3.97 -0.53
C ARG A 24 -11.22 4.94 -1.70
N ASN A 25 -12.03 5.99 -1.64
CA ASN A 25 -12.07 7.03 -2.67
C ASN A 25 -10.73 7.75 -2.80
N GLN A 26 -10.04 8.04 -1.70
CA GLN A 26 -8.70 8.64 -1.72
C GLN A 26 -7.64 7.69 -2.32
N GLN A 27 -7.65 6.40 -1.97
CA GLN A 27 -6.73 5.41 -2.54
C GLN A 27 -7.02 5.09 -4.02
N GLN A 28 -8.29 5.06 -4.44
CA GLN A 28 -8.70 4.75 -5.82
C GLN A 28 -8.52 5.93 -6.78
N GLN A 29 -8.64 7.18 -6.31
CA GLN A 29 -8.49 8.37 -7.14
C GLN A 29 -7.03 8.67 -7.53
N GLN A 30 -6.06 8.11 -6.81
CA GLN A 30 -4.65 8.47 -6.96
C GLN A 30 -3.78 7.47 -7.71
N ALA A 31 -4.32 6.40 -8.30
CA ALA A 31 -3.53 5.58 -9.23
C ALA A 31 -3.10 6.49 -10.39
N PRO A 32 -1.82 6.94 -10.45
CA PRO A 32 -1.39 7.89 -11.46
C PRO A 32 -1.57 7.22 -12.80
N ASP A 33 -2.08 7.94 -13.80
CA ASP A 33 -2.08 7.42 -15.15
C ASP A 33 -0.62 7.17 -15.55
N PRO A 34 -0.18 5.92 -15.79
CA PRO A 34 1.21 5.61 -16.09
C PRO A 34 1.70 6.33 -17.36
N LEU A 35 0.79 6.78 -18.23
CA LEU A 35 1.12 7.60 -19.39
C LEU A 35 1.11 9.11 -19.10
N ALA A 36 0.48 9.59 -18.03
CA ALA A 36 0.54 11.01 -17.67
C ALA A 36 1.95 11.42 -17.22
N GLN A 37 2.72 10.48 -16.66
CA GLN A 37 4.14 10.67 -16.33
C GLN A 37 5.03 10.66 -17.59
N LEU A 38 4.61 9.97 -18.65
CA LEU A 38 5.28 9.95 -19.95
C LEU A 38 4.75 11.12 -20.78
N ASN A 39 5.27 12.34 -20.56
CA ASN A 39 4.94 13.48 -21.43
C ASN A 39 5.27 13.08 -22.89
N PRO A 40 4.26 12.76 -23.73
CA PRO A 40 4.49 12.02 -24.96
C PRO A 40 5.23 12.89 -25.98
N ARG A 41 5.03 14.22 -25.92
CA ARG A 41 5.74 15.20 -26.72
C ARG A 41 7.22 15.28 -26.34
N ALA A 42 7.53 15.35 -25.05
CA ALA A 42 8.92 15.42 -24.58
C ALA A 42 9.67 14.11 -24.85
N LEU A 43 9.00 12.96 -24.70
CA LEU A 43 9.57 11.66 -25.02
C LEU A 43 9.82 11.51 -26.53
N ALA A 44 8.82 11.85 -27.36
CA ALA A 44 8.96 11.82 -28.82
C ALA A 44 10.07 12.76 -29.30
N LEU A 45 10.20 13.94 -28.69
CA LEU A 45 11.27 14.89 -29.00
C LEU A 45 12.66 14.32 -28.64
N ARG A 46 12.82 13.73 -27.44
CA ARG A 46 14.09 13.13 -27.01
C ARG A 46 14.50 11.95 -27.89
N ILE A 47 13.56 11.07 -28.22
CA ILE A 47 13.80 9.91 -29.09
C ILE A 47 14.06 10.38 -30.52
N GLY A 48 13.28 11.33 -31.02
CA GLY A 48 13.39 11.87 -32.37
C GLY A 48 14.72 12.57 -32.61
N ILE A 49 15.17 13.44 -31.71
CA ILE A 49 16.49 14.08 -31.79
C ILE A 49 17.61 13.05 -31.79
N GLY A 50 17.56 12.07 -30.88
CA GLY A 50 18.55 10.99 -30.83
C GLY A 50 18.59 10.19 -32.14
N ALA A 51 17.44 9.84 -32.70
CA ALA A 51 17.34 9.13 -33.97
C ALA A 51 17.92 9.95 -35.14
N VAL A 52 17.62 11.25 -35.22
CA VAL A 52 18.17 12.15 -36.25
C VAL A 52 19.69 12.23 -36.15
N VAL A 53 20.26 12.33 -34.94
CA VAL A 53 21.72 12.33 -34.75
C VAL A 53 22.36 11.01 -35.18
N VAL A 54 21.78 9.87 -34.77
CA VAL A 54 22.27 8.54 -35.15
C VAL A 54 22.26 8.37 -36.67
N TRP A 55 21.16 8.75 -37.34
CA TRP A 55 21.07 8.68 -38.79
C TRP A 55 21.97 9.69 -39.50
N GLY A 56 22.14 10.89 -38.95
CA GLY A 56 23.08 11.89 -39.46
C GLY A 56 24.52 11.39 -39.49
N ILE A 57 24.97 10.75 -38.39
CA ILE A 57 26.30 10.12 -38.32
C ILE A 57 26.38 8.94 -39.31
N ALA A 58 25.35 8.09 -39.37
CA ALA A 58 25.33 6.93 -40.25
C ALA A 58 25.35 7.28 -41.75
N LEU A 59 24.81 8.45 -42.13
CA LEU A 59 24.85 8.95 -43.50
C LEU A 59 26.16 9.67 -43.84
N ALA A 60 26.82 10.28 -42.85
CA ALA A 60 28.10 10.98 -43.04
C ALA A 60 29.29 10.02 -43.20
N ILE A 61 29.22 8.82 -42.63
CA ILE A 61 30.28 7.81 -42.75
C ILE A 61 30.05 6.98 -44.03
N PRO A 62 31.03 6.92 -44.96
CA PRO A 62 30.91 6.10 -46.16
C PRO A 62 30.86 4.61 -45.83
N GLY A 63 30.07 3.85 -46.60
CA GLY A 63 29.84 2.43 -46.40
C GLY A 63 28.39 2.09 -45.99
N TRP A 64 28.09 0.80 -45.98
CA TRP A 64 26.73 0.29 -45.71
C TRP A 64 26.54 -0.13 -44.24
N TRP A 65 27.61 -0.49 -43.54
CA TRP A 65 27.60 -0.90 -42.13
C TRP A 65 26.99 0.12 -41.16
N PRO A 66 27.37 1.43 -41.20
CA PRO A 66 26.77 2.42 -40.29
C PRO A 66 25.25 2.54 -40.43
N LYS A 67 24.74 2.39 -41.66
CA LYS A 67 23.30 2.43 -41.97
C LYS A 67 22.57 1.21 -41.41
N ILE A 68 23.19 0.02 -41.46
CA ILE A 68 22.65 -1.18 -40.82
C ILE A 68 22.56 -1.01 -39.31
N VAL A 69 23.63 -0.52 -38.67
CA VAL A 69 23.64 -0.28 -37.22
C VAL A 69 22.54 0.71 -36.83
N ALA A 70 22.40 1.82 -37.56
CA ALA A 70 21.33 2.79 -37.33
C ALA A 70 19.93 2.19 -37.52
N ALA A 71 19.73 1.35 -38.54
CA ALA A 71 18.47 0.65 -38.77
C ALA A 71 18.14 -0.32 -37.62
N VAL A 72 19.10 -1.14 -37.17
CA VAL A 72 18.90 -2.07 -36.04
C VAL A 72 18.55 -1.32 -34.76
N LEU A 73 19.25 -0.24 -34.45
CA LEU A 73 18.95 0.60 -33.29
C LEU A 73 17.56 1.22 -33.39
N THR A 74 17.16 1.67 -34.58
CA THR A 74 15.83 2.24 -34.81
C THR A 74 14.72 1.21 -34.57
N VAL A 75 14.90 -0.02 -35.08
CA VAL A 75 13.96 -1.13 -34.87
C VAL A 75 13.89 -1.51 -33.38
N ALA A 76 15.03 -1.56 -32.69
CA ALA A 76 15.06 -1.84 -31.25
C ALA A 76 14.29 -0.79 -30.44
N VAL A 77 14.50 0.50 -30.72
CA VAL A 77 13.76 1.60 -30.08
C VAL A 77 12.27 1.51 -30.38
N ALA A 78 11.89 1.27 -31.63
CA ALA A 78 10.49 1.08 -32.01
C ALA A 78 9.84 -0.09 -31.25
N GLY A 79 10.55 -1.21 -31.11
CA GLY A 79 10.13 -2.36 -30.30
C GLY A 79 9.87 -2.00 -28.84
N ILE A 80 10.78 -1.24 -28.20
CA ILE A 80 10.62 -0.77 -26.82
C ILE A 80 9.41 0.15 -26.69
N VAL A 81 9.21 1.09 -27.62
CA VAL A 81 8.07 2.02 -27.60
C VAL A 81 6.75 1.25 -27.73
N LEU A 82 6.66 0.32 -28.68
CA LEU A 82 5.48 -0.53 -28.87
C LEU A 82 5.19 -1.37 -27.62
N TRP A 83 6.22 -1.95 -27.00
CA TRP A 83 6.10 -2.70 -25.76
C TRP A 83 5.59 -1.81 -24.62
N ALA A 84 6.15 -0.61 -24.43
CA ALA A 84 5.76 0.32 -23.38
C ALA A 84 4.31 0.80 -23.55
N LEU A 85 3.88 1.11 -24.78
CA LEU A 85 2.49 1.46 -25.08
C LEU A 85 1.53 0.31 -24.77
N ARG A 86 1.89 -0.92 -25.16
CA ARG A 86 1.09 -2.11 -24.84
C ARG A 86 1.00 -2.32 -23.34
N PHE A 87 2.11 -2.21 -22.61
CA PHE A 87 2.16 -2.33 -21.16
C PHE A 87 1.25 -1.29 -20.49
N ALA A 88 1.39 -0.02 -20.86
CA ALA A 88 0.58 1.06 -20.29
C ALA A 88 -0.92 0.88 -20.56
N LYS A 89 -1.30 0.40 -21.76
CA LYS A 89 -2.69 0.10 -22.10
C LYS A 89 -3.26 -1.02 -21.22
N ARG A 90 -2.47 -2.06 -20.91
CA ARG A 90 -2.86 -3.14 -19.98
C ARG A 90 -3.00 -2.63 -18.56
N THR A 91 -2.04 -1.85 -18.05
CA THR A 91 -2.10 -1.28 -16.70
C THR A 91 -3.34 -0.39 -16.52
N ARG A 92 -3.71 0.40 -17.54
CA ARG A 92 -4.96 1.17 -17.54
C ARG A 92 -6.20 0.29 -17.51
N ALA A 93 -6.23 -0.80 -18.28
CA ALA A 93 -7.35 -1.74 -18.27
C ALA A 93 -7.53 -2.38 -16.88
N VAL A 94 -6.44 -2.81 -16.23
CA VAL A 94 -6.45 -3.28 -14.84
C VAL A 94 -7.00 -2.20 -13.90
N ALA A 95 -6.51 -0.97 -14.01
CA ALA A 95 -6.96 0.14 -13.16
C ALA A 95 -8.46 0.45 -13.35
N GLN A 96 -8.97 0.39 -14.59
CA GLN A 96 -10.39 0.57 -14.89
C GLN A 96 -11.25 -0.51 -14.25
N ILE A 97 -10.82 -1.78 -14.29
CA ILE A 97 -11.52 -2.89 -13.64
C ILE A 97 -11.61 -2.67 -12.13
N VAL A 98 -10.49 -2.29 -11.49
CA VAL A 98 -10.44 -2.06 -10.03
C VAL A 98 -11.26 -0.85 -9.59
N ARG A 99 -11.32 0.22 -10.40
CA ARG A 99 -12.10 1.43 -10.08
C ARG A 99 -13.60 1.16 -9.98
N GLY A 100 -14.13 0.21 -10.74
CA GLY A 100 -15.55 -0.16 -10.70
C GLY A 100 -15.93 -1.09 -9.53
N ALA A 101 -14.98 -1.54 -8.72
CA ALA A 101 -15.17 -2.62 -7.74
C ALA A 101 -15.56 -2.11 -6.33
N ASP A 102 -16.62 -1.31 -6.23
CA ASP A 102 -17.05 -0.66 -4.98
C ASP A 102 -17.99 -1.52 -4.11
N SER A 103 -18.78 -2.40 -4.72
CA SER A 103 -19.65 -3.37 -4.04
C SER A 103 -19.00 -4.76 -3.92
N ALA A 104 -19.57 -5.65 -3.10
CA ALA A 104 -19.09 -7.04 -3.00
C ALA A 104 -19.27 -7.81 -4.32
N GLU A 105 -20.38 -7.56 -5.02
CA GLU A 105 -20.66 -8.16 -6.32
C GLU A 105 -19.70 -7.62 -7.40
N ALA A 106 -19.49 -6.30 -7.43
CA ALA A 106 -18.56 -5.67 -8.37
C ALA A 106 -17.10 -6.12 -8.13
N ARG A 107 -16.71 -6.40 -6.88
CA ARG A 107 -15.40 -7.02 -6.59
C ARG A 107 -15.26 -8.41 -7.16
N LYS A 108 -16.28 -9.27 -7.02
CA LYS A 108 -16.26 -10.62 -7.60
C LYS A 108 -16.18 -10.57 -9.13
N GLU A 109 -16.95 -9.68 -9.76
CA GLU A 109 -16.88 -9.47 -11.21
C GLU A 109 -15.50 -8.96 -11.65
N ALA A 110 -14.94 -8.00 -10.92
CA ALA A 110 -13.60 -7.48 -11.19
C ALA A 110 -12.52 -8.57 -11.06
N ILE A 111 -12.60 -9.41 -10.03
CA ILE A 111 -11.69 -10.57 -9.87
C ILE A 111 -11.82 -11.51 -11.07
N SER A 112 -13.04 -11.83 -11.50
CA SER A 112 -13.29 -12.69 -12.67
C SER A 112 -12.67 -12.11 -13.95
N LYS A 113 -12.88 -10.80 -14.22
CA LYS A 113 -12.27 -10.11 -15.38
C LYS A 113 -10.74 -10.12 -15.32
N LEU A 114 -10.15 -9.93 -14.13
CA LEU A 114 -8.70 -9.99 -13.96
C LEU A 114 -8.14 -11.40 -14.22
N GLU A 115 -8.92 -12.46 -13.95
CA GLU A 115 -8.53 -13.84 -14.23
C GLU A 115 -8.70 -14.23 -15.72
N SER A 116 -9.73 -13.72 -16.39
CA SER A 116 -10.02 -14.05 -17.80
C SER A 116 -9.18 -13.25 -18.80
N ASP A 117 -9.01 -11.94 -18.56
CA ASP A 117 -8.50 -11.01 -19.58
C ASP A 117 -6.98 -10.84 -19.53
N PHE A 118 -6.35 -11.33 -18.46
CA PHE A 118 -4.92 -11.20 -18.21
C PHE A 118 -4.25 -12.56 -18.04
N LYS A 119 -2.93 -12.57 -18.26
CA LYS A 119 -2.15 -13.79 -18.04
C LYS A 119 -1.99 -14.01 -16.54
N LYS A 120 -1.85 -15.27 -16.11
CA LYS A 120 -1.65 -15.63 -14.70
C LYS A 120 -0.41 -15.00 -14.06
N ASP A 121 0.59 -14.65 -14.88
CA ASP A 121 1.83 -14.00 -14.49
C ASP A 121 1.85 -12.48 -14.77
N ASP A 122 0.72 -11.88 -15.17
CA ASP A 122 0.62 -10.44 -15.32
C ASP A 122 0.63 -9.77 -13.94
N VAL A 123 1.79 -9.19 -13.61
CA VAL A 123 2.06 -8.66 -12.27
C VAL A 123 1.05 -7.60 -11.84
N ALA A 124 0.62 -6.74 -12.77
CA ALA A 124 -0.36 -5.70 -12.47
C ALA A 124 -1.73 -6.31 -12.15
N ALA A 125 -2.16 -7.31 -12.93
CA ALA A 125 -3.41 -8.03 -12.66
C ALA A 125 -3.38 -8.80 -11.35
N VAL A 126 -2.26 -9.46 -11.02
CA VAL A 126 -2.06 -10.18 -9.75
C VAL A 126 -2.14 -9.23 -8.56
N PHE A 127 -1.44 -8.09 -8.62
CA PHE A 127 -1.51 -7.08 -7.57
C PHE A 127 -2.92 -6.50 -7.39
N ALA A 128 -3.59 -6.18 -8.49
CA ALA A 128 -4.96 -5.69 -8.46
C ALA A 128 -5.92 -6.72 -7.84
N LYS A 129 -5.81 -7.98 -8.25
CA LYS A 129 -6.62 -9.08 -7.72
C LYS A 129 -6.40 -9.26 -6.22
N ALA A 130 -5.14 -9.27 -5.77
CA ALA A 130 -4.81 -9.37 -4.35
C ALA A 130 -5.39 -8.19 -3.54
N GLN A 131 -5.33 -6.97 -4.08
CA GLN A 131 -5.90 -5.78 -3.44
C GLN A 131 -7.44 -5.84 -3.31
N LEU A 132 -8.12 -6.52 -4.23
CA LEU A 132 -9.57 -6.77 -4.11
C LEU A 132 -9.86 -7.87 -3.08
N GLN A 133 -9.07 -8.95 -3.10
CA GLN A 133 -9.24 -10.10 -2.20
C GLN A 133 -8.94 -9.77 -0.74
N ILE A 134 -7.99 -8.87 -0.44
CA ILE A 134 -7.56 -8.57 0.95
C ILE A 134 -8.70 -8.07 1.85
N GLN A 135 -9.76 -7.50 1.26
CA GLN A 135 -10.92 -7.00 1.99
C GLN A 135 -11.83 -8.14 2.48
N GLU A 136 -11.86 -9.26 1.77
CA GLU A 136 -12.76 -10.38 2.02
C GLU A 136 -12.01 -11.54 2.67
N ASP A 137 -10.89 -11.92 2.06
CA ASP A 137 -10.01 -12.98 2.55
C ASP A 137 -8.55 -12.60 2.34
N PRO A 138 -7.86 -12.14 3.40
CA PRO A 138 -6.42 -11.86 3.36
C PRO A 138 -5.57 -13.07 2.94
N ARG A 139 -6.01 -14.32 3.22
CA ARG A 139 -5.27 -15.52 2.82
C ARG A 139 -5.37 -15.77 1.31
N ALA A 140 -6.55 -15.57 0.73
CA ALA A 140 -6.70 -15.64 -0.73
C ALA A 140 -5.83 -14.60 -1.43
N ALA A 141 -5.75 -13.38 -0.89
CA ALA A 141 -4.86 -12.33 -1.40
C ALA A 141 -3.39 -12.76 -1.33
N LEU A 142 -2.96 -13.35 -0.21
CA LEU A 142 -1.60 -13.87 -0.05
C LEU A 142 -1.28 -14.97 -1.07
N ALA A 143 -2.17 -15.96 -1.23
CA ALA A 143 -2.01 -17.03 -2.20
C ALA A 143 -1.92 -16.49 -3.64
N THR A 144 -2.70 -15.46 -3.97
CA THR A 144 -2.60 -14.77 -5.26
C THR A 144 -1.22 -14.11 -5.45
N LEU A 145 -0.71 -13.38 -4.45
CA LEU A 145 0.63 -12.77 -4.54
C LEU A 145 1.75 -13.82 -4.62
N GLU A 146 1.57 -14.99 -4.03
CA GLU A 146 2.52 -16.11 -4.07
C GLU A 146 2.65 -16.78 -5.44
N THR A 147 1.72 -16.51 -6.36
CA THR A 147 1.87 -16.93 -7.76
C THR A 147 2.99 -16.19 -8.48
N LEU A 148 3.42 -15.03 -7.96
CA LEU A 148 4.53 -14.26 -8.53
C LEU A 148 5.88 -14.92 -8.22
N LYS A 149 6.63 -15.21 -9.28
CA LYS A 149 8.01 -15.70 -9.17
C LYS A 149 8.95 -14.51 -8.95
N LEU A 150 9.26 -14.22 -7.69
CA LEU A 150 10.02 -13.03 -7.28
C LEU A 150 11.40 -12.92 -7.95
N ASP A 151 12.03 -14.04 -8.27
CA ASP A 151 13.32 -14.14 -9.00
C ASP A 151 13.23 -13.71 -10.47
N LYS A 152 12.02 -13.74 -11.05
CA LYS A 152 11.76 -13.33 -12.43
C LYS A 152 11.25 -11.90 -12.57
N LEU A 153 10.99 -11.24 -11.44
CA LEU A 153 10.55 -9.85 -11.42
C LEU A 153 11.75 -8.90 -11.44
N MET A 154 11.53 -7.71 -11.99
CA MET A 154 12.45 -6.60 -11.75
C MET A 154 12.57 -6.36 -10.23
N ALA A 155 13.79 -6.12 -9.75
CA ALA A 155 14.07 -6.05 -8.31
C ALA A 155 13.12 -5.10 -7.52
N PRO A 156 12.79 -3.88 -7.99
CA PRO A 156 11.80 -3.03 -7.30
C PRO A 156 10.41 -3.66 -7.21
N MET A 157 9.95 -4.35 -8.25
CA MET A 157 8.65 -5.02 -8.26
C MET A 157 8.64 -6.25 -7.34
N ALA A 158 9.75 -6.97 -7.26
CA ALA A 158 9.92 -8.06 -6.30
C ALA A 158 9.83 -7.54 -4.85
N ASP A 159 10.41 -6.38 -4.57
CA ASP A 159 10.36 -5.74 -3.25
C ASP A 159 8.95 -5.26 -2.89
N GLU A 160 8.20 -4.70 -3.85
CA GLU A 160 6.78 -4.38 -3.68
C GLU A 160 5.94 -5.64 -3.39
N ALA A 161 6.18 -6.74 -4.12
CA ALA A 161 5.49 -8.00 -3.88
C ALA A 161 5.79 -8.56 -2.48
N ARG A 162 7.05 -8.51 -2.04
CA ARG A 162 7.44 -8.89 -0.68
C ARG A 162 6.75 -8.04 0.36
N ALA A 163 6.71 -6.72 0.17
CA ALA A 163 6.08 -5.81 1.11
C ALA A 163 4.57 -6.02 1.23
N GLN A 164 3.86 -6.24 0.11
CA GLN A 164 2.44 -6.53 0.16
C GLN A 164 2.13 -7.87 0.85
N ARG A 165 2.91 -8.92 0.56
CA ARG A 165 2.82 -10.19 1.29
C ARG A 165 3.09 -9.99 2.79
N ALA A 166 4.13 -9.24 3.14
CA ALA A 166 4.48 -8.95 4.52
C ALA A 166 3.38 -8.16 5.24
N MET A 167 2.75 -7.19 4.57
CA MET A 167 1.62 -6.44 5.11
C MET A 167 0.45 -7.37 5.47
N ILE A 168 0.13 -8.35 4.61
CA ILE A 168 -0.91 -9.34 4.89
C ILE A 168 -0.53 -10.19 6.11
N HIS A 169 0.70 -10.69 6.17
CA HIS A 169 1.19 -11.43 7.34
C HIS A 169 1.10 -10.58 8.63
N LEU A 170 1.46 -9.30 8.59
CA LEU A 170 1.33 -8.38 9.73
C LEU A 170 -0.12 -8.20 10.18
N MET A 171 -1.08 -8.14 9.25
CA MET A 171 -2.52 -8.09 9.55
C MET A 171 -3.00 -9.37 10.23
N LEU A 172 -2.46 -10.52 9.84
CA LEU A 172 -2.78 -11.83 10.40
C LEU A 172 -2.05 -12.12 11.73
N GLY A 173 -1.05 -11.31 12.08
CA GLY A 173 -0.23 -11.47 13.29
C GLY A 173 0.98 -12.40 13.09
N GLU A 174 1.32 -12.72 11.86
CA GLU A 174 2.41 -13.59 11.43
C GLU A 174 3.69 -12.77 11.27
N THR A 175 4.24 -12.36 12.42
CA THR A 175 5.33 -11.38 12.46
C THR A 175 6.63 -11.91 11.89
N ASP A 176 6.87 -13.22 11.98
CA ASP A 176 8.13 -13.84 11.60
C ASP A 176 8.16 -14.08 10.08
N GLU A 177 7.02 -14.46 9.51
CA GLU A 177 6.78 -14.56 8.07
C GLU A 177 6.90 -13.18 7.41
N ALA A 178 6.26 -12.16 8.02
CA ALA A 178 6.43 -10.78 7.57
C ALA A 178 7.90 -10.34 7.63
N ARG A 179 8.61 -10.72 8.71
CA ARG A 179 10.03 -10.39 8.90
C ARG A 179 10.91 -10.97 7.79
N ALA A 180 10.75 -12.25 7.49
CA ALA A 180 11.50 -12.93 6.45
C ALA A 180 11.31 -12.28 5.06
N LEU A 181 10.13 -11.73 4.79
CA LEU A 181 9.83 -11.04 3.53
C LEU A 181 10.44 -9.64 3.46
N VAL A 182 10.49 -8.89 4.56
CA VAL A 182 10.98 -7.50 4.53
C VAL A 182 12.50 -7.36 4.60
N ASP A 183 13.19 -8.32 5.19
CA ASP A 183 14.65 -8.27 5.34
C ASP A 183 15.46 -8.13 4.05
N PRO A 184 15.10 -8.77 2.91
CA PRO A 184 15.80 -8.58 1.64
C PRO A 184 15.36 -7.34 0.86
N ILE A 185 14.39 -6.54 1.35
CA ILE A 185 13.92 -5.35 0.64
C ILE A 185 15.00 -4.26 0.68
N ASP A 186 15.27 -3.68 -0.48
CA ASP A 186 16.26 -2.61 -0.63
C ASP A 186 15.56 -1.31 -1.04
N LEU A 187 15.43 -0.39 -0.07
CA LEU A 187 14.78 0.91 -0.27
C LEU A 187 15.51 1.82 -1.28
N SER A 188 16.80 1.58 -1.56
CA SER A 188 17.56 2.38 -2.53
C SER A 188 17.09 2.16 -3.97
N ARG A 189 16.41 1.04 -4.24
CA ARG A 189 15.83 0.71 -5.56
C ARG A 189 14.58 1.51 -5.89
N HIS A 190 14.00 2.19 -4.90
CA HIS A 190 12.74 2.92 -5.01
C HIS A 190 13.01 4.42 -5.02
N LYS A 191 12.71 5.09 -6.14
CA LYS A 191 12.97 6.53 -6.29
C LYS A 191 11.82 7.40 -5.79
N GLU A 192 10.60 6.92 -5.96
CA GLU A 192 9.38 7.61 -5.54
C GLU A 192 9.30 7.70 -4.01
N ALA A 193 9.16 8.92 -3.49
CA ALA A 193 9.11 9.18 -2.05
C ALA A 193 7.98 8.39 -1.36
N LYS A 194 6.78 8.39 -1.97
CA LYS A 194 5.61 7.66 -1.47
C LYS A 194 5.86 6.15 -1.41
N SER A 195 6.44 5.57 -2.46
CA SER A 195 6.79 4.13 -2.50
C SER A 195 7.77 3.77 -1.37
N ARG A 196 8.85 4.54 -1.23
CA ARG A 196 9.82 4.34 -0.13
C ARG A 196 9.16 4.43 1.25
N ALA A 197 8.30 5.42 1.47
CA ALA A 197 7.61 5.58 2.75
C ALA A 197 6.64 4.42 3.04
N THR A 198 5.92 3.93 2.03
CA THR A 198 5.07 2.73 2.17
C THR A 198 5.90 1.52 2.57
N LEU A 199 6.99 1.23 1.85
CA LEU A 199 7.89 0.11 2.16
C LEU A 199 8.50 0.27 3.56
N ALA A 200 9.01 1.45 3.89
CA ALA A 200 9.59 1.74 5.20
C ALA A 200 8.59 1.55 6.34
N SER A 201 7.32 1.90 6.15
CA SER A 201 6.27 1.65 7.15
C SER A 201 6.05 0.16 7.41
N ILE A 202 6.08 -0.68 6.38
CA ILE A 202 5.87 -2.13 6.48
C ILE A 202 7.12 -2.78 7.10
N ILE A 203 8.31 -2.44 6.61
CA ILE A 203 9.60 -2.88 7.16
C ILE A 203 9.69 -2.51 8.64
N GLY A 204 9.38 -1.25 8.98
CA GLY A 204 9.44 -0.73 10.34
C GLY A 204 8.46 -1.41 11.28
N GLU A 205 7.21 -1.67 10.86
CA GLU A 205 6.27 -2.44 11.68
C GLU A 205 6.77 -3.88 11.92
N ALA A 206 7.25 -4.57 10.87
CA ALA A 206 7.77 -5.93 10.98
C ALA A 206 9.00 -6.00 11.90
N TRP A 207 9.98 -5.11 11.72
CA TRP A 207 11.16 -5.01 12.58
C TRP A 207 10.80 -4.64 14.02
N GLY A 208 9.86 -3.71 14.22
CA GLY A 208 9.37 -3.32 15.54
C GLY A 208 8.76 -4.51 16.30
N ARG A 209 7.96 -5.33 15.62
CA ARG A 209 7.26 -6.48 16.23
C ARG A 209 8.11 -7.75 16.38
N THR A 210 9.35 -7.74 15.87
CA THR A 210 10.27 -8.90 15.89
C THR A 210 11.62 -8.60 16.56
N GLY A 211 11.66 -7.60 17.44
CA GLY A 211 12.84 -7.34 18.29
C GLY A 211 13.91 -6.42 17.70
N GLN A 212 13.73 -5.86 16.50
CA GLN A 212 14.61 -4.83 15.94
C GLN A 212 14.00 -3.43 16.03
N ALA A 213 13.39 -3.12 17.17
CA ALA A 213 12.62 -1.91 17.36
C ALA A 213 13.45 -0.62 17.24
N LYS A 214 14.71 -0.61 17.70
CA LYS A 214 15.59 0.56 17.54
C LYS A 214 15.86 0.88 16.07
N LYS A 215 16.24 -0.15 15.29
CA LYS A 215 16.43 -0.04 13.83
C LYS A 215 15.15 0.41 13.12
N ALA A 216 13.99 -0.08 13.57
CA ALA A 216 12.69 0.36 13.05
C ALA A 216 12.43 1.85 13.34
N VAL A 217 12.74 2.32 14.55
CA VAL A 217 12.61 3.74 14.90
C VAL A 217 13.52 4.59 14.01
N GLU A 218 14.80 4.23 13.88
CA GLU A 218 15.76 4.94 13.02
C GLU A 218 15.25 5.06 11.58
N LEU A 219 14.76 3.97 11.00
CA LEU A 219 14.18 3.97 9.65
C LEU A 219 12.92 4.85 9.56
N LEU A 220 11.99 4.71 10.50
CA LEU A 220 10.69 5.39 10.44
C LEU A 220 10.81 6.89 10.73
N GLU A 221 11.84 7.32 11.46
CA GLU A 221 12.09 8.73 11.75
C GLU A 221 12.62 9.51 10.54
N THR A 222 13.12 8.85 9.49
CA THR A 222 13.52 9.53 8.23
C THR A 222 12.34 10.00 7.38
N PHE A 223 11.11 9.59 7.70
CA PHE A 223 9.89 9.94 6.97
C PHE A 223 8.94 10.75 7.85
N ASP A 224 8.81 12.06 7.64
CA ASP A 224 7.88 12.90 8.42
C ASP A 224 6.41 12.62 8.04
N PRO A 225 5.56 12.05 8.91
CA PRO A 225 4.16 11.77 8.59
C PRO A 225 3.31 13.01 8.31
N ASN A 226 3.83 14.22 8.55
CA ASN A 226 3.15 15.48 8.21
C ASN A 226 3.58 16.05 6.85
N ASP A 227 4.57 15.44 6.19
CA ASP A 227 4.96 15.83 4.83
C ASP A 227 3.76 15.69 3.88
N PRO A 228 3.43 16.71 3.07
CA PRO A 228 2.37 16.65 2.07
C PRO A 228 2.46 15.43 1.13
N ALA A 229 3.66 14.91 0.87
CA ALA A 229 3.86 13.71 0.05
C ALA A 229 3.28 12.43 0.67
N TYR A 230 3.02 12.41 1.99
CA TYR A 230 2.62 11.23 2.75
C TYR A 230 1.24 11.34 3.40
N VAL A 231 0.41 12.32 3.00
CA VAL A 231 -0.92 12.54 3.59
C VAL A 231 -1.75 11.25 3.68
N ASP A 232 -1.79 10.45 2.60
CA ASP A 232 -2.56 9.20 2.57
C ASP A 232 -1.87 8.03 3.31
N LEU A 233 -0.57 8.16 3.58
CA LEU A 233 0.24 7.16 4.30
C LEU A 233 0.38 7.48 5.79
N LYS A 234 -0.03 8.68 6.22
CA LYS A 234 0.12 9.15 7.59
C LYS A 234 -0.40 8.16 8.64
N PRO A 235 -1.61 7.55 8.50
CA PRO A 235 -2.06 6.54 9.44
C PRO A 235 -1.15 5.31 9.49
N GLN A 236 -0.63 4.86 8.35
CA GLN A 236 0.25 3.69 8.27
C GLN A 236 1.63 3.97 8.88
N LEU A 237 2.23 5.13 8.58
CA LEU A 237 3.50 5.57 9.18
C LEU A 237 3.39 5.70 10.70
N LEU A 238 2.32 6.34 11.19
CA LEU A 238 2.09 6.46 12.63
C LEU A 238 1.82 5.11 13.28
N ARG A 239 1.10 4.20 12.60
CA ARG A 239 0.91 2.83 13.10
C ARG A 239 2.23 2.10 13.27
N ALA A 240 3.09 2.10 12.25
CA ALA A 240 4.40 1.47 12.30
C ALA A 240 5.26 2.06 13.43
N ARG A 241 5.26 3.40 13.56
CA ARG A 241 5.97 4.12 14.63
C ARG A 241 5.45 3.73 16.02
N ALA A 242 4.15 3.57 16.20
CA ALA A 242 3.58 3.17 17.49
C ALA A 242 4.10 1.79 17.94
N PHE A 243 4.18 0.81 17.04
CA PHE A 243 4.81 -0.49 17.34
C PHE A 243 6.30 -0.34 17.63
N ALA A 244 7.03 0.39 16.78
CA ALA A 244 8.47 0.58 16.95
C ALA A 244 8.80 1.27 18.28
N TYR A 245 8.12 2.36 18.63
CA TYR A 245 8.32 3.07 19.90
C TYR A 245 7.95 2.22 21.11
N ALA A 246 6.87 1.44 21.04
CA ALA A 246 6.47 0.57 22.14
C ALA A 246 7.56 -0.47 22.44
N TRP A 247 8.03 -1.18 21.42
CA TRP A 247 9.08 -2.21 21.57
C TRP A 247 10.47 -1.62 21.79
N ALA A 248 10.70 -0.35 21.45
CA ALA A 248 11.92 0.39 21.80
C ALA A 248 11.85 1.05 23.19
N ASN A 249 10.81 0.77 23.99
CA ASN A 249 10.58 1.34 25.33
C ASN A 249 10.48 2.88 25.34
N ASN A 250 10.12 3.52 24.22
CA ASN A 250 9.89 4.95 24.13
C ASN A 250 8.41 5.30 24.36
N SER A 251 7.97 5.19 25.62
CA SER A 251 6.57 5.38 26.00
C SER A 251 6.03 6.78 25.68
N THR A 252 6.86 7.82 25.77
CA THR A 252 6.49 9.20 25.44
C THR A 252 6.14 9.34 23.96
N LYS A 253 7.04 8.94 23.05
CA LYS A 253 6.77 9.00 21.61
C LYS A 253 5.63 8.06 21.21
N MET A 254 5.51 6.88 21.85
CA MET A 254 4.38 5.97 21.65
C MET A 254 3.04 6.67 21.95
N LYS A 255 2.89 7.28 23.13
CA LYS A 255 1.66 8.00 23.54
C LYS A 255 1.34 9.16 22.61
N GLN A 256 2.35 9.95 22.22
CA GLN A 256 2.17 11.04 21.25
C GLN A 256 1.67 10.51 19.90
N THR A 257 2.23 9.41 19.43
CA THR A 257 1.82 8.75 18.18
C THR A 257 0.37 8.24 18.25
N LEU A 258 -0.03 7.61 19.36
CA LEU A 258 -1.42 7.20 19.57
C LEU A 258 -2.38 8.38 19.62
N LYS A 259 -2.00 9.50 20.27
CA LYS A 259 -2.81 10.73 20.27
C LYS A 259 -2.99 11.28 18.86
N ALA A 260 -1.94 11.28 18.04
CA ALA A 260 -2.01 11.71 16.65
C ALA A 260 -2.94 10.79 15.81
N LEU A 261 -2.86 9.47 16.00
CA LEU A 261 -3.77 8.51 15.36
C LEU A 261 -5.23 8.74 15.77
N ALA A 262 -5.47 8.88 17.08
CA ALA A 262 -6.80 9.11 17.63
C ALA A 262 -7.45 10.39 17.12
N ALA A 263 -6.65 11.46 16.94
CA ALA A 263 -7.11 12.74 16.40
C ALA A 263 -7.56 12.64 14.93
N MET A 264 -6.96 11.74 14.14
CA MET A 264 -7.41 11.49 12.76
C MET A 264 -8.67 10.62 12.74
N ASN A 265 -8.63 9.49 13.46
CA ASN A 265 -9.77 8.61 13.63
C ASN A 265 -9.51 7.68 14.82
N ILE A 266 -10.39 7.73 15.82
CA ILE A 266 -10.28 6.89 17.02
C ILE A 266 -10.27 5.38 16.70
N GLN A 267 -10.88 4.96 15.59
CA GLN A 267 -10.91 3.57 15.16
C GLN A 267 -9.53 3.06 14.71
N PHE A 268 -8.58 3.94 14.37
CA PHE A 268 -7.21 3.51 14.06
C PHE A 268 -6.51 2.88 15.28
N LEU A 269 -6.98 3.17 16.50
CA LEU A 269 -6.46 2.54 17.71
C LEU A 269 -6.84 1.06 17.84
N THR A 270 -7.91 0.61 17.17
CA THR A 270 -8.34 -0.81 17.20
C THR A 270 -7.26 -1.76 16.69
N GLY A 271 -6.39 -1.27 15.81
CA GLY A 271 -5.25 -1.99 15.27
C GLY A 271 -4.15 -2.36 16.28
N PHE A 272 -4.24 -1.88 17.52
CA PHE A 272 -3.33 -2.21 18.62
C PHE A 272 -4.00 -2.99 19.77
N ILE A 273 -5.30 -3.24 19.66
CA ILE A 273 -6.07 -3.92 20.71
C ILE A 273 -6.29 -5.36 20.27
N THR A 274 -6.03 -6.33 21.14
CA THR A 274 -6.17 -7.73 20.76
C THR A 274 -7.64 -8.17 20.75
N LYS A 275 -7.95 -9.20 19.96
CA LYS A 275 -9.29 -9.82 19.92
C LYS A 275 -9.80 -10.27 21.30
N LYS A 276 -8.88 -10.56 22.24
CA LYS A 276 -9.20 -10.91 23.63
C LYS A 276 -9.89 -9.77 24.37
N LYS A 277 -9.52 -8.51 24.09
CA LYS A 277 -10.03 -7.32 24.78
C LYS A 277 -11.08 -6.56 23.97
N ASN A 278 -11.05 -6.68 22.64
CA ASN A 278 -12.03 -6.07 21.75
C ASN A 278 -12.34 -7.02 20.58
N PRO A 279 -13.60 -7.40 20.31
CA PRO A 279 -13.95 -8.27 19.17
C PRO A 279 -13.46 -7.76 17.81
N MET A 280 -13.28 -6.45 17.67
CA MET A 280 -12.76 -5.79 16.46
C MET A 280 -11.23 -5.67 16.44
N GLY A 281 -10.55 -6.30 17.40
CA GLY A 281 -9.11 -6.23 17.58
C GLY A 281 -8.31 -7.12 16.62
N VAL A 282 -7.00 -7.09 16.81
CA VAL A 282 -6.01 -7.86 16.03
C VAL A 282 -5.58 -9.14 16.74
N ASN A 283 -4.85 -10.00 16.03
CA ASN A 283 -4.20 -11.16 16.65
C ASN A 283 -3.22 -10.70 17.74
N PRO A 284 -3.20 -11.33 18.94
CA PRO A 284 -2.29 -10.94 20.02
C PRO A 284 -0.79 -10.99 19.70
N ARG A 285 -0.36 -11.81 18.74
CA ARG A 285 1.07 -11.95 18.44
C ARG A 285 1.69 -10.64 17.94
N GLY A 286 2.78 -10.22 18.58
CA GLY A 286 3.52 -9.00 18.25
C GLY A 286 2.90 -7.68 18.73
N VAL A 287 1.78 -7.72 19.47
CA VAL A 287 1.21 -6.52 20.10
C VAL A 287 1.86 -6.29 21.45
N HIS A 288 2.50 -5.14 21.62
CA HIS A 288 3.16 -4.80 22.88
C HIS A 288 2.12 -4.54 23.99
N PRO A 289 2.24 -5.13 25.21
CA PRO A 289 1.22 -4.99 26.26
C PRO A 289 0.94 -3.54 26.68
N ALA A 290 1.97 -2.70 26.76
CA ALA A 290 1.80 -1.28 27.11
C ALA A 290 1.11 -0.48 25.99
N LEU A 291 1.34 -0.86 24.73
CA LEU A 291 0.71 -0.25 23.57
C LEU A 291 -0.78 -0.58 23.53
N GLU A 292 -1.13 -1.85 23.75
CA GLU A 292 -2.52 -2.29 23.84
C GLU A 292 -3.26 -1.58 24.97
N LYS A 293 -2.65 -1.48 26.16
CA LYS A 293 -3.26 -0.82 27.31
C LYS A 293 -3.58 0.64 27.01
N GLU A 294 -2.61 1.40 26.51
CA GLU A 294 -2.79 2.83 26.20
C GLU A 294 -3.83 3.04 25.09
N ALA A 295 -3.79 2.22 24.02
CA ALA A 295 -4.77 2.29 22.94
C ALA A 295 -6.19 1.97 23.42
N LEU A 296 -6.34 0.96 24.29
CA LEU A 296 -7.63 0.59 24.88
C LEU A 296 -8.16 1.69 25.81
N ASP A 297 -7.31 2.25 26.68
CA ASP A 297 -7.69 3.33 27.58
C ASP A 297 -8.16 4.57 26.81
N ALA A 298 -7.43 4.96 25.76
CA ALA A 298 -7.82 6.05 24.87
C ALA A 298 -9.15 5.77 24.16
N LEU A 299 -9.35 4.54 23.67
CA LEU A 299 -10.60 4.13 23.03
C LEU A 299 -11.78 4.16 24.01
N MET A 300 -11.61 3.67 25.25
CA MET A 300 -12.66 3.69 26.28
C MET A 300 -13.05 5.12 26.69
N ARG A 301 -12.09 6.03 26.77
CA ARG A 301 -12.34 7.45 27.10
C ARG A 301 -13.13 8.19 26.01
N SER A 302 -13.03 7.75 24.76
CA SER A 302 -13.78 8.35 23.64
C SER A 302 -15.27 8.02 23.61
N GLY A 303 -15.73 7.03 24.41
CA GLY A 303 -17.11 6.54 24.38
C GLY A 303 -17.46 5.69 23.15
N ALA A 304 -16.48 5.36 22.29
CA ALA A 304 -16.68 4.52 21.11
C ALA A 304 -17.02 3.05 21.45
N VAL A 305 -16.62 2.56 22.63
CA VAL A 305 -16.93 1.21 23.11
C VAL A 305 -18.15 1.28 24.04
N PRO A 306 -19.24 0.54 23.77
CA PRO A 306 -20.37 0.48 24.70
C PRO A 306 -19.90 -0.12 26.03
N ARG A 307 -20.04 0.63 27.12
CA ARG A 307 -19.73 0.14 28.47
C ARG A 307 -20.62 -1.06 28.75
N LYS A 308 -20.03 -2.22 29.08
CA LYS A 308 -20.80 -3.34 29.63
C LYS A 308 -21.41 -2.86 30.95
N MET A 309 -22.72 -2.58 30.96
CA MET A 309 -23.47 -2.47 32.21
C MET A 309 -23.45 -3.86 32.85
N GLN A 310 -22.60 -4.03 33.86
CA GLN A 310 -22.75 -5.16 34.77
C GLN A 310 -24.07 -4.93 35.50
N GLN A 311 -25.11 -5.69 35.14
CA GLN A 311 -26.30 -5.79 35.97
C GLN A 311 -25.83 -6.36 37.31
N ARG A 312 -25.71 -5.49 38.32
CA ARG A 312 -25.64 -5.90 39.72
C ARG A 312 -26.93 -6.68 39.96
N ARG A 313 -26.83 -8.00 40.09
CA ARG A 313 -27.92 -8.78 40.68
C ARG A 313 -28.07 -8.25 42.11
N LEU A 314 -29.21 -7.62 42.36
CA LEU A 314 -29.68 -7.28 43.70
C LEU A 314 -29.94 -8.57 44.48
#